data_AF-A0AA88F7Y3-F1
#
_entry.id   AF-A0AA88F7Y3-F1
#
_cell.length_a   1.000
_cell.length_b   1.000
_cell.length_c   1.000
_cell.angle_alpha   90.00
_cell.angle_beta   90.00
_cell.angle_gamma   90.00
#
_symmetry.space_group_name_H-M   'P 1'
#
loop_
_entity.id
_entity.type
_entity.pdbx_description
1 polymer ?
#
loop_
_entity_poly.entity_id
_entity_poly.type
_entity_poly.pdbx_seq_one_letter_code
_entity_poly.pdbx_strand_id
1 'polypeptide(L)'
;MVNDVLPANADGVPESFISRMTRLYVELDTIGSRVGTMPDDAMDHITEAAGIVRRAVIKASVKSEGDIACKLRFAAMLVEDPHGIICDEEEAAIVAVNQLVKFREEEWATLRAEVRS
;
A
#
# COMPACT_ATOMS: atom_id res chain seq x y z
N MET A 1 -31.30 11.25 5.06
CA MET A 1 -30.28 10.19 5.24
C MET A 1 -29.19 10.47 4.24
N VAL A 2 -28.02 10.81 4.75
CA VAL A 2 -26.80 11.18 4.02
C VAL A 2 -26.28 9.95 3.30
N ASN A 3 -26.28 9.95 1.97
CA ASN A 3 -25.37 9.11 1.20
C ASN A 3 -24.14 9.97 0.93
N ASP A 4 -23.15 9.83 1.80
CA ASP A 4 -21.79 10.32 1.54
C ASP A 4 -21.25 9.56 0.33
N VAL A 5 -21.41 10.21 -0.83
CA VAL A 5 -20.67 9.87 -2.05
C VAL A 5 -19.20 10.05 -1.69
N LEU A 6 -18.50 8.93 -1.48
CA LEU A 6 -17.03 8.92 -1.50
C LEU A 6 -16.59 9.73 -2.72
N PRO A 7 -15.74 10.76 -2.56
CA PRO A 7 -15.35 11.58 -3.69
C PRO A 7 -14.75 10.65 -4.74
N ALA A 8 -15.46 10.52 -5.86
CA ALA A 8 -14.92 9.98 -7.09
C ALA A 8 -13.62 10.74 -7.32
N ASN A 9 -12.54 9.96 -7.45
CA ASN A 9 -11.17 10.38 -7.66
C ASN A 9 -11.08 11.79 -8.22
N ALA A 10 -10.29 12.66 -7.58
CA ALA A 10 -9.93 13.94 -8.17
C ALA A 10 -9.35 13.70 -9.57
N ASP A 11 -10.19 13.89 -10.59
CA ASP A 11 -9.89 13.70 -12.01
C ASP A 11 -8.73 14.63 -12.38
N GLY A 12 -7.52 14.08 -12.40
CA GLY A 12 -6.33 14.83 -12.83
C GLY A 12 -4.99 14.37 -12.25
N VAL A 13 -4.97 13.64 -11.13
CA VAL A 13 -3.71 13.12 -10.58
C VAL A 13 -3.55 11.65 -10.98
N PRO A 14 -2.52 11.28 -11.76
CA PRO A 14 -2.29 9.88 -12.10
C PRO A 14 -2.07 9.07 -10.80
N GLU A 15 -2.92 8.06 -10.61
CA GLU A 15 -2.90 7.21 -9.42
C GLU A 15 -1.50 6.58 -9.23
N SER A 16 -0.94 6.71 -8.03
CA SER A 16 0.41 6.22 -7.77
C SER A 16 0.50 4.70 -7.88
N PHE A 17 1.69 4.18 -8.21
CA PHE A 17 1.91 2.74 -8.33
C PHE A 17 1.52 2.00 -7.03
N ILE A 18 1.90 2.56 -5.88
CA ILE A 18 1.62 1.98 -4.57
C ILE A 18 0.11 1.91 -4.35
N SER A 19 -0.63 3.00 -4.59
CA SER A 19 -2.11 3.02 -4.50
C SER A 19 -2.76 1.94 -5.36
N ARG A 20 -2.36 1.86 -6.65
CA ARG A 20 -2.91 0.87 -7.58
C ARG A 20 -2.67 -0.57 -7.13
N MET A 21 -1.45 -0.85 -6.69
CA MET A 21 -1.08 -2.20 -6.24
C MET A 21 -1.72 -2.55 -4.89
N THR A 22 -1.87 -1.59 -3.98
CA THR A 22 -2.62 -1.79 -2.74
C THR A 22 -4.08 -2.15 -3.03
N ARG A 23 -4.75 -1.46 -3.96
CA ARG A 23 -6.11 -1.83 -4.34
C ARG A 23 -6.17 -3.23 -4.95
N LEU A 24 -5.22 -3.58 -5.84
CA LEU A 24 -5.14 -4.93 -6.41
C LEU A 24 -4.95 -5.99 -5.31
N TYR A 25 -4.11 -5.72 -4.31
CA TYR A 25 -3.93 -6.62 -3.18
C TYR A 25 -5.25 -6.87 -2.45
N VAL A 26 -5.99 -5.80 -2.10
CA VAL A 26 -7.30 -5.90 -1.42
C VAL A 26 -8.28 -6.73 -2.25
N GLU A 27 -8.28 -6.55 -3.57
CA GLU A 27 -9.14 -7.34 -4.45
C GLU A 27 -8.79 -8.83 -4.40
N LEU A 28 -7.51 -9.19 -4.45
CA LEU A 28 -7.06 -10.57 -4.37
C LEU A 28 -7.34 -11.18 -3.00
N ASP A 29 -7.11 -10.43 -1.93
CA ASP A 29 -7.28 -10.87 -0.54
C ASP A 29 -8.75 -11.14 -0.20
N THR A 30 -9.66 -10.30 -0.69
CA THR A 30 -11.09 -10.38 -0.36
C THR A 30 -11.92 -11.17 -1.37
N ILE A 31 -11.32 -11.76 -2.40
CA ILE A 31 -12.08 -12.46 -3.46
C ILE A 31 -12.78 -13.72 -2.92
N GLY A 32 -12.15 -14.45 -2.00
CA GLY A 32 -12.72 -15.65 -1.39
C GLY A 32 -14.01 -15.37 -0.64
N SER A 33 -14.07 -14.24 0.08
CA SER A 33 -15.28 -13.81 0.81
C SER A 33 -16.45 -13.44 -0.12
N ARG A 34 -16.16 -13.07 -1.38
CA ARG A 34 -17.15 -12.62 -2.35
C ARG A 34 -17.66 -13.73 -3.25
N VAL A 35 -16.78 -14.65 -3.64
CA VAL A 35 -17.09 -15.74 -4.57
C VAL A 35 -17.54 -17.02 -3.85
N GLY A 36 -17.18 -17.19 -2.56
CA GLY A 36 -17.53 -18.37 -1.76
C GLY A 36 -16.58 -19.53 -2.02
N THR A 37 -17.10 -20.77 -2.06
CA THR A 37 -16.28 -21.97 -2.24
C THR A 37 -15.56 -21.93 -3.58
N MET A 38 -14.23 -21.99 -3.52
CA MET A 38 -13.34 -21.96 -4.67
C MET A 38 -12.52 -23.26 -4.70
N PRO A 39 -12.16 -23.79 -5.88
CA PRO A 39 -11.19 -24.88 -5.97
C PRO A 39 -9.86 -24.50 -5.31
N ASP A 40 -9.25 -25.42 -4.57
CA ASP A 40 -8.00 -25.18 -3.84
C ASP A 40 -6.90 -24.62 -4.74
N ASP A 41 -6.69 -25.20 -5.93
CA ASP A 41 -5.70 -24.73 -6.91
C ASP A 41 -5.87 -23.25 -7.29
N ALA A 42 -7.12 -22.78 -7.40
CA ALA A 42 -7.40 -21.38 -7.72
C ALA A 42 -7.12 -20.47 -6.52
N MET A 43 -7.42 -20.93 -5.30
CA MET A 43 -7.10 -20.21 -4.07
C MET A 43 -5.58 -20.09 -3.86
N ASP A 44 -4.82 -21.15 -4.18
CA ASP A 44 -3.36 -21.15 -4.13
C ASP A 44 -2.76 -20.11 -5.08
N HIS A 45 -3.22 -20.06 -6.33
CA HIS A 45 -2.77 -19.06 -7.30
C HIS A 45 -3.12 -17.62 -6.90
N ILE A 46 -4.30 -17.40 -6.31
CA ILE A 46 -4.69 -16.08 -5.79
C ILE A 46 -3.79 -15.68 -4.62
N THR A 47 -3.52 -16.61 -3.70
CA THR A 47 -2.64 -16.38 -2.56
C THR A 47 -1.22 -16.06 -3.00
N GLU A 48 -0.70 -16.78 -4.00
CA GLU A 48 0.60 -16.51 -4.61
C GLU A 48 0.62 -15.10 -5.25
N ALA A 49 -0.40 -14.76 -6.03
CA ALA A 49 -0.52 -13.45 -6.66
C ALA A 49 -0.59 -12.32 -5.61
N ALA A 50 -1.36 -12.50 -4.54
CA ALA A 50 -1.44 -11.54 -3.43
C ALA A 50 -0.06 -11.34 -2.78
N GLY A 51 0.71 -12.42 -2.58
CA GLY A 51 2.08 -12.34 -2.08
C GLY A 51 3.03 -11.58 -3.01
N ILE A 52 2.91 -11.76 -4.33
CA ILE A 52 3.70 -11.01 -5.32
C ILE A 52 3.37 -9.52 -5.25
N VAL A 53 2.09 -9.17 -5.25
CA VAL A 53 1.62 -7.78 -5.20
C VAL A 53 2.03 -7.12 -3.89
N ARG A 54 1.88 -7.81 -2.75
CA ARG A 54 2.30 -7.32 -1.43
C ARG A 54 3.77 -6.94 -1.41
N ARG A 55 4.66 -7.83 -1.89
CA ARG A 55 6.09 -7.53 -2.00
C ARG A 55 6.38 -6.37 -2.95
N ALA A 56 5.62 -6.22 -4.03
CA ALA A 56 5.77 -5.10 -4.95
C ALA A 56 5.42 -3.75 -4.29
N VAL A 57 4.35 -3.70 -3.48
CA VAL A 57 3.99 -2.52 -2.67
C VAL A 57 5.10 -2.17 -1.68
N ILE A 58 5.58 -3.16 -0.91
CA ILE A 58 6.63 -2.98 0.09
C ILE A 58 7.91 -2.45 -0.55
N LYS A 59 8.33 -2.99 -1.69
CA LYS A 59 9.60 -2.63 -2.36
C LYS A 59 9.52 -1.39 -3.24
N ALA A 60 8.32 -0.84 -3.47
CA ALA A 60 8.16 0.32 -4.33
C ALA A 60 8.96 1.54 -3.83
N SER A 61 9.51 2.33 -4.75
CA SER A 61 10.14 3.60 -4.41
C SER A 61 9.08 4.64 -4.03
N VAL A 62 9.33 5.42 -3.00
CA VAL A 62 8.51 6.60 -2.64
C VAL A 62 8.98 7.81 -3.45
N LYS A 63 8.04 8.53 -4.06
CA LYS A 63 8.31 9.76 -4.82
C LYS A 63 7.54 10.98 -4.33
N SER A 64 6.61 10.76 -3.42
CA SER A 64 5.69 11.77 -2.91
C SER A 64 5.24 11.43 -1.49
N GLU A 65 4.72 12.43 -0.77
CA GLU A 65 4.07 12.20 0.53
C GLU A 65 2.87 11.23 0.40
N GLY A 66 2.17 11.28 -0.74
CA GLY A 66 1.07 10.36 -1.05
C GLY A 66 1.52 8.90 -1.08
N ASP A 67 2.69 8.61 -1.64
CA ASP A 67 3.27 7.27 -1.66
C ASP A 67 3.59 6.76 -0.24
N ILE A 68 4.13 7.63 0.62
CA ILE A 68 4.41 7.30 2.03
C ILE A 68 3.11 6.97 2.75
N ALA A 69 2.11 7.84 2.59
CA ALA A 69 0.80 7.64 3.21
C ALA A 69 0.17 6.32 2.74
N CYS A 70 0.29 5.97 1.47
CA CYS A 70 -0.20 4.69 0.95
C CYS A 70 0.55 3.51 1.57
N LYS A 71 1.88 3.59 1.73
CA LYS A 71 2.65 2.51 2.38
C LYS A 71 2.32 2.33 3.85
N LEU A 72 2.16 3.42 4.59
CA LEU A 72 1.78 3.35 6.00
C LEU A 72 0.39 2.73 6.16
N ARG A 73 -0.58 3.12 5.31
CA ARG A 73 -1.91 2.48 5.30
C ARG A 73 -1.83 1.01 4.91
N PHE A 74 -0.98 0.67 3.94
CA PHE A 74 -0.79 -0.71 3.53
C PHE A 74 -0.22 -1.57 4.67
N ALA A 75 0.80 -1.07 5.37
CA ALA A 75 1.36 -1.76 6.54
C ALA A 75 0.29 -1.94 7.63
N ALA A 76 -0.48 -0.89 7.96
CA ALA A 76 -1.58 -1.00 8.93
C ALA A 76 -2.63 -2.04 8.52
N MET A 77 -2.98 -2.10 7.23
CA MET A 77 -3.91 -3.10 6.71
C MET A 77 -3.41 -4.54 6.87
N LEU A 78 -2.10 -4.79 6.74
CA LEU A 78 -1.54 -6.12 6.99
C LEU A 78 -1.60 -6.49 8.49
N VAL A 79 -1.41 -5.51 9.39
CA VAL A 79 -1.52 -5.70 10.85
C VAL A 79 -2.98 -5.98 11.27
N GLU A 80 -3.93 -5.36 10.57
CA GLU A 80 -5.37 -5.49 10.85
C GLU A 80 -6.00 -6.77 10.26
N ASP A 81 -5.23 -7.59 9.54
CA ASP A 81 -5.73 -8.77 8.85
C ASP A 81 -6.38 -9.78 9.82
N PRO A 82 -7.69 -10.08 9.69
CA PRO A 82 -8.39 -10.98 10.59
C PRO A 82 -8.08 -12.47 10.34
N HIS A 83 -7.42 -12.80 9.23
CA HIS A 83 -7.15 -14.17 8.80
C HIS A 83 -5.84 -14.74 9.35
N GLY A 84 -5.04 -13.92 10.04
CA GLY A 84 -3.86 -14.36 10.78
C GLY A 84 -2.66 -13.43 10.61
N ILE A 85 -1.48 -13.93 10.96
CA ILE A 85 -0.22 -13.17 10.86
C ILE A 85 0.31 -13.26 9.43
N ILE A 86 0.49 -12.12 8.79
CA ILE A 86 1.10 -12.03 7.46
C ILE A 86 2.62 -11.93 7.60
N CYS A 87 3.36 -12.83 6.95
CA CYS A 87 4.84 -12.90 7.09
C CYS A 87 5.57 -11.59 6.75
N ASP A 88 5.00 -10.76 5.89
CA ASP A 88 5.63 -9.52 5.41
C ASP A 88 5.17 -8.27 6.20
N GLU A 89 4.37 -8.43 7.27
CA GLU A 89 3.82 -7.33 8.08
C GLU A 89 4.93 -6.47 8.71
N GLU A 90 5.88 -7.11 9.39
CA GLU A 90 7.01 -6.43 10.04
C GLU A 90 7.87 -5.68 9.00
N GLU A 91 8.18 -6.33 7.87
CA GLU A 91 8.95 -5.71 6.78
C GLU A 91 8.22 -4.49 6.22
N ALA A 92 6.90 -4.59 5.99
CA ALA A 92 6.09 -3.50 5.47
C ALA A 92 6.13 -2.27 6.39
N ALA A 93 5.99 -2.48 7.71
CA ALA A 93 6.04 -1.40 8.69
C ALA A 93 7.42 -0.74 8.75
N ILE A 94 8.49 -1.54 8.87
CA ILE A 94 9.87 -1.05 8.93
C ILE A 94 10.22 -0.26 7.67
N VAL A 95 9.90 -0.78 6.49
CA VAL A 95 10.21 -0.12 5.22
C VAL A 95 9.44 1.19 5.08
N ALA A 96 8.16 1.22 5.44
CA ALA A 96 7.34 2.43 5.35
C ALA A 96 7.88 3.55 6.26
N VAL A 97 8.23 3.22 7.52
CA VAL A 97 8.80 4.19 8.47
C VAL A 97 10.18 4.68 8.01
N ASN A 98 11.07 3.77 7.60
CA ASN A 98 12.39 4.15 7.12
C ASN A 98 12.34 5.05 5.89
N GLN A 99 11.41 4.79 4.97
CA GLN A 99 11.21 5.64 3.80
C GLN A 99 10.64 7.01 4.16
N LEU A 100 9.76 7.11 5.17
CA LEU A 100 9.31 8.41 5.69
C LEU A 100 10.49 9.21 6.26
N VAL A 101 11.33 8.58 7.10
CA VAL A 101 12.50 9.23 7.69
C VAL A 101 13.42 9.76 6.58
N LYS A 102 13.77 8.89 5.62
CA LYS A 102 14.63 9.26 4.49
C LYS A 102 14.02 10.40 3.66
N PHE A 103 12.73 10.34 3.35
CA PHE A 103 12.06 11.38 2.58
C PHE A 103 12.12 12.75 3.26
N ARG A 104 11.86 12.79 4.59
CA ARG A 104 11.97 14.03 5.36
C ARG A 104 13.40 14.55 5.43
N GLU A 105 14.39 13.68 5.59
CA GLU A 105 15.81 14.07 5.56
C GLU A 105 16.19 14.75 4.23
N GLU A 106 15.72 14.21 3.10
CA GLU A 106 15.93 14.77 1.77
C GLU A 106 15.25 16.15 1.61
N GLU A 107 13.99 16.30 2.04
CA GLU A 107 13.29 17.59 2.01
C GLU A 107 14.02 18.67 2.84
N TRP A 108 14.44 18.33 4.06
CA TRP A 108 15.19 19.25 4.91
C TRP A 108 16.55 19.62 4.32
N ALA A 109 17.22 18.68 3.63
CA ALA A 109 18.48 18.95 2.96
C ALA A 109 18.31 19.96 1.82
N THR A 110 17.26 19.81 1.00
CA THR A 110 16.92 20.75 -0.08
C THR A 110 16.65 22.15 0.46
N LEU A 111 15.79 22.27 1.49
CA LEU A 111 15.49 23.58 2.11
C LEU A 111 16.74 24.27 2.68
N ARG A 112 17.65 23.51 3.32
CA ARG A 112 18.92 24.07 3.81
C ARG A 112 19.86 24.52 2.69
N ALA A 113 19.80 23.88 1.53
CA ALA A 113 20.62 24.27 0.38
C ALA A 113 20.10 25.57 -0.26
N GLU A 114 18.78 25.70 -0.41
CA GLU A 114 18.13 26.91 -0.94
C GLU A 114 18.39 28.14 -0.07
N VAL A 115 18.41 27.99 1.26
CA VAL A 115 18.72 29.10 2.20
C VAL A 115 20.19 29.55 2.10
N ARG A 116 21.09 28.73 1.54
CA ARG A 116 22.53 29.03 1.42
C ARG A 116 22.95 29.58 0.05
N SER A 117 22.06 29.58 -0.95
CA SER A 117 22.31 30.17 -2.28
C SER A 117 21.81 31.60 -2.37
#